data_AF-A0A5A9X7S3-F1
#
_entry.id   AF-A0A5A9X7S3-F1
#
_cell.length_a   1.000
_cell.length_b   1.000
_cell.length_c   1.000
_cell.angle_alpha   90.00
_cell.angle_beta   90.00
_cell.angle_gamma   90.00
#
_symmetry.space_group_name_H-M   'P 1'
#
loop_
_entity.id
_entity.type
_entity.pdbx_description
1 polymer ?
#
loop_
_entity_poly.entity_id
_entity_poly.type
_entity_poly.pdbx_seq_one_letter_code
_entity_poly.pdbx_strand_id
1 'polypeptide(L)'
;MLKFLKVLFGDGGHVELVPASSSQNNQEQPFKHPSKAQLEECDRLGLEVKTGMSSRDIWQMVNDAKKDPRIKALDNAYLAQQRAIQEAEDREEYGDVIVDNFKRMEALCRAGVHHIVIFKKGKQVDADVFEFESANIDDENEKKISVMIEGYRPKIYKPRGDSPHIDWNKEIVFKSDQILEVETLPTPIDLFDIDSFEKAQERANQLKQKYL
;
A
#
# COMPACT_ATOMS: atom_id res chain seq x y z
N MET A 1 -30.46 47.85 13.80
CA MET A 1 -29.27 48.72 13.64
C MET A 1 -28.48 48.18 12.45
N LEU A 2 -28.73 48.54 11.20
CA LEU A 2 -28.58 49.83 10.50
C LEU A 2 -27.14 50.42 10.50
N LYS A 3 -26.48 50.20 9.35
CA LYS A 3 -25.48 51.04 8.65
C LYS A 3 -24.06 51.11 9.28
N PHE A 4 -22.95 51.25 8.55
CA PHE A 4 -22.69 51.92 7.27
C PHE A 4 -21.50 51.29 6.53
N LEU A 5 -21.64 51.13 5.20
CA LEU A 5 -20.56 50.97 4.24
C LEU A 5 -20.68 52.12 3.24
N LYS A 6 -19.69 53.01 3.21
CA LYS A 6 -19.46 54.13 2.27
C LYS A 6 -18.18 54.83 2.79
N VAL A 7 -17.13 55.12 2.02
CA VAL A 7 -17.08 55.94 0.79
C VAL A 7 -15.70 55.72 0.12
N LEU A 8 -15.72 55.58 -1.22
CA LEU A 8 -14.61 55.80 -2.15
C LEU A 8 -14.29 57.29 -2.27
N PHE A 9 -13.03 57.67 -2.52
CA PHE A 9 -12.55 58.71 -3.45
C PHE A 9 -11.21 59.29 -2.97
N GLY A 10 -10.25 59.47 -3.87
CA GLY A 10 -9.16 60.40 -3.62
C GLY A 10 -7.85 60.07 -4.34
N ASP A 11 -7.79 60.52 -5.58
CA ASP A 11 -6.62 60.64 -6.45
C ASP A 11 -5.50 61.49 -5.80
N GLY A 12 -4.24 61.26 -6.16
CA GLY A 12 -3.12 62.10 -5.72
C GLY A 12 -1.79 61.35 -5.57
N GLY A 13 -0.93 61.47 -6.58
CA GLY A 13 0.37 60.81 -6.62
C GLY A 13 1.36 61.27 -5.56
N HIS A 14 2.24 60.34 -5.17
CA HIS A 14 3.66 60.61 -5.01
C HIS A 14 4.42 59.30 -5.17
N VAL A 15 5.27 59.24 -6.19
CA VAL A 15 6.30 58.21 -6.31
C VAL A 15 7.33 58.53 -5.24
N GLU A 16 7.40 57.70 -4.22
CA GLU A 16 8.54 57.67 -3.30
C GLU A 16 9.08 56.24 -3.26
N LEU A 17 10.33 56.12 -3.69
CA LEU A 17 11.11 54.90 -3.78
C LEU A 17 11.24 54.25 -2.39
N VAL A 18 10.50 53.18 -2.15
CA VAL A 18 10.77 52.29 -1.02
C VAL A 18 12.02 51.47 -1.37
N PRO A 19 13.12 51.54 -0.59
CA PRO A 19 14.24 50.63 -0.79
C PRO A 19 13.77 49.21 -0.49
N ALA A 20 14.12 48.27 -1.37
CA ALA A 20 13.83 46.85 -1.20
C ALA A 20 14.42 46.37 0.14
N SER A 21 13.59 46.20 1.16
CA SER A 21 13.92 45.35 2.30
C SER A 21 13.75 43.91 1.85
N SER A 22 14.84 43.33 1.38
CA SER A 22 14.99 41.88 1.26
C SER A 22 15.04 41.27 2.66
N SER A 23 13.89 41.19 3.33
CA SER A 23 13.72 40.31 4.48
C SER A 23 13.57 38.91 3.92
N GLN A 24 14.70 38.23 3.78
CA GLN A 24 14.75 36.78 3.59
C GLN A 24 13.91 36.14 4.72
N ASN A 25 12.73 35.65 4.36
CA ASN A 25 12.00 34.69 5.17
C ASN A 25 12.78 33.36 5.10
N ASN A 26 13.91 33.28 5.79
CA ASN A 26 14.49 32.00 6.19
C ASN A 26 13.60 31.45 7.30
N GLN A 27 12.45 30.88 6.91
CA GLN A 27 11.79 29.90 7.74
C GLN A 27 12.72 28.68 7.75
N GLU A 28 13.66 28.65 8.70
CA GLU A 28 14.36 27.42 9.06
C GLU A 28 13.29 26.36 9.32
N GLN A 29 13.25 25.34 8.46
CA GLN A 29 12.36 24.20 8.68
C GLN A 29 12.63 23.67 10.09
N PRO A 30 11.59 23.40 10.90
CA PRO A 30 11.79 22.97 12.28
C PRO A 30 12.67 21.73 12.31
N PHE A 31 13.79 21.84 13.04
CA PHE A 31 14.72 20.74 13.25
C PHE A 31 13.97 19.56 13.89
N LYS A 32 13.69 18.53 13.10
CA LYS A 32 13.02 17.33 13.61
C LYS A 32 14.07 16.43 14.24
N HIS A 33 14.08 16.38 15.57
CA HIS A 33 14.92 15.47 16.32
C HIS A 33 14.65 14.01 15.91
N PRO A 34 15.68 13.14 15.87
CA PRO A 34 15.49 11.72 15.65
C PRO A 34 14.57 11.07 16.68
N SER A 35 13.80 10.08 16.24
CA SER A 35 13.01 9.25 17.15
C SER A 35 13.89 8.23 17.88
N LYS A 36 13.39 7.70 18.99
CA LYS A 36 14.04 6.61 19.75
C LYS A 36 14.34 5.41 18.85
N ALA A 37 13.39 5.00 18.02
CA ALA A 37 13.55 3.90 17.07
C ALA A 37 14.67 4.15 16.05
N GLN A 38 14.83 5.39 15.56
CA GLN A 38 15.91 5.74 14.64
C GLN A 38 17.29 5.65 15.31
N LEU A 39 17.39 6.01 16.59
CA LEU A 39 18.63 5.90 17.36
C LEU A 39 18.98 4.43 17.66
N GLU A 40 17.98 3.63 18.03
CA GLU A 40 18.14 2.18 18.25
C GLU A 40 18.55 1.45 16.96
N GLU A 41 18.03 1.86 15.80
CA GLU A 41 18.45 1.31 14.52
C GLU A 41 19.92 1.64 14.22
N CYS A 42 20.36 2.88 14.47
CA CYS A 42 21.77 3.25 14.32
C CYS A 42 22.69 2.42 15.23
N ASP A 43 22.37 2.30 16.51
CA ASP A 43 23.17 1.54 17.48
C ASP A 43 23.28 0.07 17.06
N ARG A 44 22.16 -0.55 16.67
CA ARG A 44 22.14 -1.93 16.16
C ARG A 44 22.99 -2.13 14.91
N LEU A 45 22.98 -1.15 13.99
CA LEU A 45 23.79 -1.18 12.78
C LEU A 45 25.26 -0.76 13.03
N GLY A 46 25.62 -0.38 14.26
CA GLY A 46 26.95 0.10 14.61
C GLY A 46 27.29 1.47 14.03
N LEU A 47 26.27 2.32 13.79
CA LEU A 47 26.42 3.66 13.22
C LEU A 47 26.54 4.70 14.32
N GLU A 48 27.59 5.53 14.24
CA GLU A 48 27.83 6.59 15.21
C GLU A 48 26.92 7.80 14.92
N VAL A 49 26.00 8.10 15.85
CA VAL A 49 25.14 9.28 15.78
C VAL A 49 25.82 10.46 16.45
N LYS A 50 25.97 11.57 15.72
CA LYS A 50 26.56 12.81 16.24
C LYS A 50 25.49 13.74 16.79
N THR A 51 25.86 14.53 17.80
CA THR A 51 25.02 15.59 18.36
C THR A 51 24.62 16.58 17.27
N GLY A 52 23.33 16.90 17.17
CA GLY A 52 22.80 17.81 16.17
C GLY A 52 22.40 17.18 14.83
N MET A 53 22.49 15.85 14.69
CA MET A 53 21.89 15.16 13.54
C MET A 53 20.36 15.21 13.59
N SER A 54 19.73 15.57 12.48
CA SER A 54 18.27 15.54 12.32
C SER A 54 17.78 14.12 12.00
N SER A 55 16.47 13.91 12.14
CA SER A 55 15.80 12.67 11.73
C SER A 55 16.06 12.31 10.25
N ARG A 56 16.22 13.31 9.38
CA ARG A 56 16.55 13.12 7.96
C ARG A 56 18.00 12.67 7.77
N ASP A 57 18.92 13.25 8.52
CA ASP A 57 20.35 12.87 8.46
C ASP A 57 20.53 11.42 8.89
N ILE A 58 19.85 11.00 9.95
CA ILE A 58 19.86 9.60 10.40
C ILE A 58 19.27 8.67 9.36
N TRP A 59 18.10 9.02 8.80
CA TRP A 59 17.49 8.20 7.74
C TRP A 59 18.42 8.02 6.53
N GLN A 60 19.10 9.09 6.11
CA GLN A 60 20.04 9.05 5.00
C GLN A 60 21.27 8.19 5.34
N MET A 61 21.84 8.37 6.53
CA MET A 61 22.99 7.61 7.02
C MET A 61 22.69 6.11 7.08
N VAL A 62 21.53 5.72 7.60
CA VAL A 62 21.07 4.33 7.64
C VAL A 62 20.93 3.75 6.23
N ASN A 63 20.31 4.48 5.31
CA ASN A 63 20.14 4.03 3.93
C ASN A 63 21.47 3.88 3.19
N ASP A 64 22.41 4.78 3.42
CA ASP A 64 23.74 4.70 2.82
C ASP A 64 24.54 3.53 3.41
N ALA A 65 24.44 3.29 4.72
CA ALA A 65 25.06 2.14 5.36
C ALA A 65 24.51 0.81 4.83
N LYS A 66 23.19 0.71 4.57
CA LYS A 66 22.54 -0.49 4.00
C LYS A 66 22.97 -0.80 2.56
N LYS A 67 23.75 0.07 1.90
CA LYS A 67 24.41 -0.25 0.61
C LYS A 67 25.62 -1.16 0.80
N ASP A 68 26.25 -1.17 1.98
CA ASP A 68 27.31 -2.12 2.32
C ASP A 68 26.72 -3.53 2.47
N PRO A 69 27.21 -4.54 1.73
CA PRO A 69 26.73 -5.91 1.85
C PRO A 69 26.75 -6.49 3.27
N ARG A 70 27.70 -6.09 4.13
CA ARG A 70 27.82 -6.57 5.52
C ARG A 70 26.69 -6.01 6.38
N ILE A 71 26.47 -4.70 6.31
CA ILE A 71 25.39 -4.02 7.04
C ILE A 71 24.03 -4.51 6.53
N LYS A 72 23.88 -4.68 5.22
CA LYS A 72 22.69 -5.26 4.61
C LYS A 72 22.41 -6.67 5.12
N ALA A 73 23.43 -7.53 5.23
CA ALA A 73 23.27 -8.87 5.76
C ALA A 73 22.85 -8.86 7.23
N LEU A 74 23.43 -7.97 8.04
CA LEU A 74 23.06 -7.79 9.45
C LEU A 74 21.62 -7.27 9.60
N ASP A 75 21.22 -6.31 8.76
CA ASP A 75 19.84 -5.81 8.71
C ASP A 75 18.85 -6.90 8.33
N ASN A 76 19.16 -7.68 7.29
CA ASN A 76 18.33 -8.81 6.86
C ASN A 76 18.19 -9.88 7.95
N ALA A 77 19.28 -10.20 8.66
CA ALA A 77 19.24 -11.18 9.75
C ALA A 77 18.35 -10.71 10.91
N TYR A 78 18.45 -9.44 11.28
CA TYR A 78 17.58 -8.84 12.29
C TYR A 78 16.10 -8.89 11.87
N LEU A 79 15.79 -8.46 10.64
CA LEU A 79 14.43 -8.49 10.12
C LEU A 79 13.88 -9.93 10.05
N ALA A 80 14.71 -10.91 9.69
CA ALA A 80 14.32 -12.31 9.69
C ALA A 80 14.02 -12.81 11.11
N GLN A 81 14.81 -12.43 12.11
CA GLN A 81 14.56 -12.75 13.51
C GLN A 81 13.24 -12.13 14.00
N GLN A 82 13.01 -10.85 13.71
CA GLN A 82 11.76 -10.18 14.09
C GLN A 82 10.54 -10.84 13.45
N ARG A 83 10.63 -11.22 12.17
CA ARG A 83 9.58 -11.97 11.48
C ARG A 83 9.33 -13.35 12.10
N ALA A 84 10.38 -14.05 12.52
CA ALA A 84 10.26 -15.34 13.18
C ALA A 84 9.62 -15.25 14.57
N ILE A 85 9.91 -14.17 15.32
CA ILE A 85 9.26 -13.89 16.60
C ILE A 85 7.78 -13.59 16.38
N GLN A 86 7.45 -12.67 15.48
CA GLN A 86 6.06 -12.33 15.16
C GLN A 86 5.28 -13.57 14.70
N GLU A 87 5.86 -14.40 13.82
CA GLU A 87 5.21 -15.64 13.39
C GLU A 87 4.99 -16.62 14.54
N ALA A 88 5.93 -16.73 15.48
CA ALA A 88 5.74 -17.60 16.64
C ALA A 88 4.60 -17.10 17.54
N GLU A 89 4.50 -15.79 17.75
CA GLU A 89 3.40 -15.15 18.47
C GLU A 89 2.07 -15.37 17.74
N ASP A 90 2.00 -15.12 16.43
CA ASP A 90 0.81 -15.35 15.60
C ASP A 90 0.36 -16.82 15.64
N ARG A 91 1.31 -17.76 15.66
CA ARG A 91 1.00 -19.21 15.76
C ARG A 91 0.50 -19.59 17.14
N GLU A 92 1.01 -18.97 18.20
CA GLU A 92 0.51 -19.17 19.56
C GLU A 92 -0.93 -18.63 19.70
N GLU A 93 -1.23 -17.49 19.07
CA GLU A 93 -2.54 -16.83 19.15
C GLU A 93 -3.60 -17.49 18.24
N TYR A 94 -3.28 -17.70 16.95
CA TYR A 94 -4.25 -18.11 15.93
C TYR A 94 -4.15 -19.57 15.49
N GLY A 95 -3.03 -20.23 15.81
CA GLY A 95 -2.75 -21.62 15.41
C GLY A 95 -2.22 -21.77 13.97
N ASP A 96 -1.51 -22.88 13.74
CA ASP A 96 -0.76 -23.13 12.51
C ASP A 96 -1.60 -23.04 11.22
N VAL A 97 -2.82 -23.58 11.24
CA VAL A 97 -3.68 -23.66 10.06
C VAL A 97 -4.07 -22.27 9.56
N ILE A 98 -4.36 -21.33 10.47
CA ILE A 98 -4.73 -19.96 10.12
C ILE A 98 -3.51 -19.22 9.59
N VAL A 99 -2.37 -19.31 10.29
CA VAL A 99 -1.13 -18.64 9.90
C VAL A 99 -0.63 -19.12 8.53
N ASP A 100 -0.64 -20.42 8.28
CA ASP A 100 -0.22 -20.97 6.99
C ASP A 100 -1.15 -20.51 5.85
N ASN A 101 -2.46 -20.45 6.11
CA ASN A 101 -3.41 -19.94 5.14
C ASN A 101 -3.26 -18.43 4.91
N PHE A 102 -2.99 -17.66 5.97
CA PHE A 102 -2.69 -16.22 5.89
C PHE A 102 -1.49 -15.98 5.00
N LYS A 103 -0.36 -16.67 5.25
CA LYS A 103 0.85 -16.56 4.44
C LYS A 103 0.63 -16.95 2.98
N ARG A 104 -0.17 -17.99 2.73
CA ARG A 104 -0.54 -18.39 1.38
C ARG A 104 -1.31 -17.29 0.65
N MET A 105 -2.23 -16.61 1.33
CA MET A 105 -3.01 -15.51 0.77
C MET A 105 -2.17 -14.23 0.62
N GLU A 106 -1.39 -13.86 1.63
CA GLU A 106 -0.47 -12.73 1.63
C GLU A 106 0.54 -12.82 0.47
N ALA A 107 1.03 -14.03 0.17
CA ALA A 107 1.95 -14.23 -0.95
C ALA A 107 1.35 -13.85 -2.33
N LEU A 108 0.01 -13.84 -2.46
CA LEU A 108 -0.72 -13.43 -3.65
C LEU A 108 -0.94 -11.91 -3.72
N CYS A 109 -0.86 -11.22 -2.59
CA CYS A 109 -1.07 -9.78 -2.47
C CYS A 109 0.15 -9.00 -2.99
N ARG A 110 0.23 -8.83 -4.31
CA ARG A 110 1.32 -8.13 -4.97
C ARG A 110 0.75 -7.13 -5.96
N ALA A 111 1.12 -5.87 -5.76
CA ALA A 111 0.71 -4.78 -6.64
C ALA A 111 1.12 -5.07 -8.10
N GLY A 112 0.19 -4.86 -9.02
CA GLY A 112 0.36 -5.13 -10.44
C GLY A 112 0.42 -6.61 -10.79
N VAL A 113 0.01 -7.52 -9.92
CA VAL A 113 -0.12 -8.96 -10.26
C VAL A 113 -1.60 -9.33 -10.27
N HIS A 114 -2.06 -9.81 -11.42
CA HIS A 114 -3.45 -10.20 -11.62
C HIS A 114 -3.60 -11.72 -11.55
N HIS A 115 -4.71 -12.17 -10.97
CA HIS A 115 -5.02 -13.56 -10.75
C HIS A 115 -6.38 -13.89 -11.31
N ILE A 116 -6.51 -15.04 -11.96
CA ILE A 116 -7.81 -15.67 -12.20
C ILE A 116 -8.19 -16.39 -10.91
N VAL A 117 -9.40 -16.12 -10.42
CA VAL A 117 -9.87 -16.60 -9.12
C VAL A 117 -11.21 -17.26 -9.28
N ILE A 118 -11.30 -18.52 -8.85
CA ILE A 118 -12.55 -19.28 -8.78
C ILE A 118 -12.99 -19.27 -7.32
N PHE A 119 -14.21 -18.82 -7.04
CA PHE A 119 -14.67 -18.60 -5.67
C PHE A 119 -16.16 -18.90 -5.48
N LYS A 120 -16.56 -19.16 -4.23
CA LYS A 120 -17.95 -19.36 -3.83
C LYS A 120 -18.62 -18.02 -3.52
N LYS A 121 -19.70 -17.73 -4.23
CA LYS A 121 -20.63 -16.63 -3.96
C LYS A 121 -21.96 -17.20 -3.48
N GLY A 122 -22.12 -17.32 -2.16
CA GLY A 122 -23.26 -18.01 -1.57
C GLY A 122 -23.26 -19.50 -1.95
N LYS A 123 -24.29 -19.95 -2.66
CA LYS A 123 -24.41 -21.35 -3.14
C LYS A 123 -23.85 -21.58 -4.55
N GLN A 124 -23.39 -20.53 -5.21
CA GLN A 124 -22.89 -20.61 -6.59
C GLN A 124 -21.38 -20.51 -6.60
N VAL A 125 -20.77 -21.14 -7.60
CA VAL A 125 -19.37 -20.90 -7.95
C VAL A 125 -19.32 -19.80 -8.99
N ASP A 126 -18.40 -18.86 -8.82
CA ASP A 126 -18.11 -17.80 -9.76
C ASP A 126 -16.61 -17.71 -10.06
N ALA A 127 -16.28 -16.99 -11.13
CA ALA A 127 -14.91 -16.84 -11.58
C ALA A 127 -14.68 -15.44 -12.12
N ASP A 128 -13.56 -14.83 -11.77
CA ASP A 128 -13.18 -13.51 -12.26
C ASP A 128 -11.67 -13.30 -12.20
N VAL A 129 -11.20 -12.17 -12.72
CA VAL A 129 -9.83 -11.69 -12.56
C VAL A 129 -9.78 -10.67 -11.42
N PHE A 130 -8.82 -10.81 -10.51
CA PHE A 130 -8.62 -9.87 -9.41
C PHE A 130 -7.14 -9.49 -9.26
N GLU A 131 -6.91 -8.29 -8.73
CA GLU A 131 -5.64 -7.91 -8.13
C GLU A 131 -5.80 -7.94 -6.61
N PHE A 132 -5.04 -8.77 -5.91
CA PHE A 132 -5.14 -8.83 -4.45
C PHE A 132 -4.26 -7.75 -3.81
N GLU A 133 -4.85 -6.99 -2.91
CA GLU A 133 -4.20 -5.87 -2.23
C GLU A 133 -3.57 -6.29 -0.91
N SER A 134 -4.36 -6.96 -0.08
CA SER A 134 -3.95 -7.33 1.27
C SER A 134 -4.69 -8.58 1.74
N ALA A 135 -4.07 -9.30 2.67
CA ALA A 135 -4.70 -10.34 3.45
C ALA A 135 -4.57 -9.95 4.91
N ASN A 136 -5.56 -10.30 5.73
CA ASN A 136 -5.56 -10.04 7.18
C ASN A 136 -6.20 -11.22 7.89
N ILE A 137 -5.75 -11.50 9.12
CA ILE A 137 -6.47 -12.39 10.04
C ILE A 137 -7.57 -11.55 10.69
N ASP A 138 -8.82 -11.94 10.45
CA ASP A 138 -9.99 -11.36 11.09
C ASP A 138 -10.37 -12.19 12.31
N ASP A 139 -10.32 -11.55 13.48
CA ASP A 139 -10.68 -12.11 14.78
C ASP A 139 -11.75 -11.27 15.51
N GLU A 140 -12.77 -10.81 14.78
CA GLU A 140 -13.84 -9.98 15.37
C GLU A 140 -14.55 -10.59 16.60
N ASN A 141 -14.41 -11.88 16.93
CA ASN A 141 -15.17 -12.53 18.01
C ASN A 141 -14.48 -13.69 18.76
N GLU A 142 -13.15 -13.90 18.63
CA GLU A 142 -12.35 -15.00 19.25
C GLU A 142 -12.79 -16.44 18.90
N LYS A 143 -13.97 -16.61 18.30
CA LYS A 143 -14.61 -17.91 17.98
C LYS A 143 -14.67 -18.19 16.49
N LYS A 144 -14.33 -17.21 15.65
CA LYS A 144 -14.41 -17.31 14.18
C LYS A 144 -13.22 -16.60 13.54
N ILE A 145 -12.03 -17.04 13.91
CA ILE A 145 -10.80 -16.60 13.25
C ILE A 145 -10.86 -17.03 11.79
N SER A 146 -10.71 -16.09 10.87
CA SER A 146 -10.65 -16.36 9.44
C SER A 146 -9.70 -15.42 8.73
N VAL A 147 -9.04 -15.91 7.67
CA VAL A 147 -8.23 -15.04 6.82
C VAL A 147 -9.14 -14.35 5.81
N MET A 148 -9.14 -13.02 5.85
CA MET A 148 -9.81 -12.15 4.89
C MET A 148 -8.83 -11.69 3.82
N ILE A 149 -9.26 -11.62 2.58
CA ILE A 149 -8.47 -11.11 1.46
C ILE A 149 -9.24 -9.98 0.77
N GLU A 150 -8.55 -8.87 0.60
CA GLU A 150 -9.04 -7.67 -0.08
C GLU A 150 -8.37 -7.51 -1.43
N GLY A 151 -9.07 -6.88 -2.37
CA GLY A 151 -8.51 -6.63 -3.68
C GLY A 151 -9.37 -5.76 -4.58
N TYR A 152 -8.91 -5.69 -5.81
CA TYR A 152 -9.48 -4.89 -6.87
C TYR A 152 -10.13 -5.79 -7.91
N ARG A 153 -11.31 -5.39 -8.35
CA ARG A 153 -12.04 -5.99 -9.45
C ARG A 153 -11.96 -5.08 -10.68
N PRO A 154 -11.69 -5.64 -11.87
CA PRO A 154 -11.62 -4.85 -13.08
C PRO A 154 -13.02 -4.44 -13.53
N LYS A 155 -13.14 -3.19 -13.97
CA LYS A 155 -14.34 -2.64 -14.58
C LYS A 155 -13.96 -1.99 -15.90
N ILE A 156 -14.58 -2.43 -16.99
CA ILE A 156 -14.38 -1.79 -18.29
C ILE A 156 -15.17 -0.48 -18.31
N TYR A 157 -14.46 0.64 -18.39
CA TYR A 157 -15.03 1.95 -18.57
C TYR A 157 -14.99 2.34 -20.06
N LYS A 158 -16.12 2.86 -20.57
CA LYS A 158 -16.28 3.29 -21.97
C LYS A 158 -16.71 4.76 -22.00
N PRO A 159 -15.78 5.72 -21.85
CA PRO A 159 -16.11 7.15 -21.92
C PRO A 159 -16.59 7.53 -23.33
N ARG A 160 -17.41 8.58 -23.43
CA ARG A 160 -17.85 9.09 -24.74
C ARG A 160 -16.69 9.78 -25.45
N GLY A 161 -16.21 9.18 -26.54
CA GLY A 161 -15.17 9.76 -27.40
C GLY A 161 -13.75 9.30 -27.11
N ASP A 162 -13.55 8.48 -26.06
CA ASP A 162 -12.25 7.93 -25.68
C ASP A 162 -12.20 6.41 -25.91
N SER A 163 -10.99 5.85 -25.95
CA SER A 163 -10.82 4.40 -26.01
C SER A 163 -11.27 3.74 -24.70
N PRO A 164 -11.93 2.57 -24.75
CA PRO A 164 -12.23 1.78 -23.57
C PRO A 164 -10.97 1.51 -22.75
N HIS A 165 -11.10 1.51 -21.44
CA HIS A 165 -10.02 1.13 -20.53
C HIS A 165 -10.56 0.35 -19.34
N ILE A 166 -9.66 -0.33 -18.66
CA ILE A 166 -9.90 -1.11 -17.45
C ILE A 166 -9.58 -0.22 -16.27
N ASP A 167 -10.51 -0.16 -15.33
CA ASP A 167 -10.33 0.50 -14.05
C ASP A 167 -10.44 -0.52 -12.92
N TRP A 168 -9.41 -0.60 -12.08
CA TRP A 168 -9.30 -1.57 -10.99
C TRP A 168 -9.89 -0.94 -9.72
N ASN A 169 -11.12 -1.30 -9.40
CA ASN A 169 -11.86 -0.72 -8.29
C ASN A 169 -11.80 -1.63 -7.07
N LYS A 170 -11.51 -1.06 -5.89
CA LYS A 170 -11.53 -1.78 -4.62
C LYS A 170 -12.97 -2.17 -4.29
N GLU A 171 -13.36 -3.38 -4.65
CA GLU A 171 -14.75 -3.85 -4.57
C GLU A 171 -14.89 -5.20 -3.87
N ILE A 172 -13.79 -5.87 -3.50
CA ILE A 172 -13.85 -7.24 -3.01
C ILE A 172 -13.21 -7.42 -1.63
N VAL A 173 -13.95 -8.15 -0.80
CA VAL A 173 -13.49 -8.67 0.49
C VAL A 173 -14.03 -10.10 0.57
N PHE A 174 -13.15 -11.08 0.65
CA PHE A 174 -13.51 -12.50 0.72
C PHE A 174 -12.91 -13.16 1.94
N LYS A 175 -13.60 -14.15 2.50
CA LYS A 175 -12.94 -15.15 3.33
C LYS A 175 -12.14 -16.07 2.43
N SER A 176 -10.93 -16.41 2.84
CA SER A 176 -10.04 -17.31 2.10
C SER A 176 -10.64 -18.69 1.79
N ASP A 177 -11.57 -19.19 2.62
CA ASP A 177 -12.28 -20.46 2.43
C ASP A 177 -13.32 -20.41 1.28
N GLN A 178 -13.67 -19.21 0.82
CA GLN A 178 -14.50 -19.01 -0.36
C GLN A 178 -13.69 -19.20 -1.64
N ILE A 179 -12.36 -19.07 -1.60
CA ILE A 179 -11.49 -19.22 -2.77
C ILE A 179 -11.21 -20.71 -3.00
N LEU A 180 -11.54 -21.19 -4.20
CA LEU A 180 -11.41 -22.59 -4.60
C LEU A 180 -10.14 -22.84 -5.41
N GLU A 181 -9.83 -21.95 -6.35
CA GLU A 181 -8.65 -22.05 -7.23
C GLU A 181 -8.16 -20.63 -7.53
N VAL A 182 -6.83 -20.48 -7.61
CA VAL A 182 -6.16 -19.23 -8.02
C VAL A 182 -5.12 -19.59 -9.07
N GLU A 183 -5.20 -18.94 -10.23
CA GLU A 183 -4.22 -19.05 -11.32
C GLU A 183 -3.62 -17.65 -11.56
N THR A 184 -2.37 -17.44 -11.15
CA THR A 184 -1.67 -16.16 -11.36
C THR A 184 -1.35 -15.96 -12.85
N LEU A 185 -1.70 -14.80 -13.38
CA LEU A 185 -1.38 -14.46 -14.77
C LEU A 185 0.13 -14.24 -14.92
N PRO A 186 0.75 -14.74 -16.01
CA PRO A 186 2.19 -14.60 -16.23
C PRO A 186 2.60 -13.16 -16.51
N THR A 187 1.68 -12.34 -17.00
CA THR A 187 1.86 -10.92 -17.27
C THR A 187 0.71 -10.12 -16.69
N PRO A 188 0.97 -8.96 -16.08
CA PRO A 188 -0.09 -8.02 -15.68
C PRO A 188 -0.89 -7.59 -16.91
N ILE A 189 -2.16 -7.25 -16.68
CA ILE A 189 -3.05 -6.73 -17.72
C ILE A 189 -2.91 -5.20 -17.72
N ASP A 190 -2.52 -4.63 -18.85
CA ASP A 190 -2.44 -3.18 -19.00
C ASP A 190 -3.86 -2.56 -19.00
N LEU A 191 -3.98 -1.32 -18.51
CA LEU A 191 -5.24 -0.57 -18.44
C LEU A 191 -5.95 -0.47 -19.80
N PHE A 192 -5.22 -0.49 -20.92
CA PHE A 192 -5.81 -0.41 -22.26
C PHE A 192 -5.86 -1.76 -23.00
N ASP A 193 -5.35 -2.84 -22.40
CA ASP A 193 -5.30 -4.16 -23.02
C ASP A 193 -6.58 -4.97 -22.75
N ILE A 194 -7.65 -4.57 -23.42
CA ILE A 194 -8.97 -5.21 -23.32
C ILE A 194 -8.92 -6.67 -23.80
N ASP A 195 -8.13 -6.96 -24.84
CA ASP A 195 -8.03 -8.30 -25.43
C ASP A 195 -7.44 -9.31 -24.44
N SER A 196 -6.37 -8.92 -23.73
CA SER A 196 -5.78 -9.79 -22.70
C SER A 196 -6.74 -10.01 -21.54
N PHE A 197 -7.51 -8.99 -21.15
CA PHE A 197 -8.55 -9.13 -20.14
C PHE A 197 -9.67 -10.09 -20.58
N GLU A 198 -10.17 -9.95 -21.80
CA GLU A 198 -11.21 -10.84 -22.33
C GLU A 198 -10.73 -12.30 -22.39
N LYS A 199 -9.49 -12.54 -22.82
CA LYS A 199 -8.86 -13.87 -22.80
C LYS A 199 -8.74 -14.44 -21.38
N ALA A 200 -8.35 -13.61 -20.41
CA ALA A 200 -8.28 -14.03 -19.01
C ALA A 200 -9.68 -14.40 -18.47
N GLN A 201 -10.73 -13.69 -18.87
CA GLN A 201 -12.10 -14.02 -18.49
C GLN A 201 -12.64 -15.27 -19.17
N GLU A 202 -12.31 -15.51 -20.44
CA GLU A 202 -12.63 -16.78 -21.09
C GLU A 202 -11.97 -17.96 -20.35
N ARG A 203 -10.69 -17.79 -19.98
CA ARG A 203 -9.95 -18.79 -19.19
C ARG A 203 -10.59 -19.00 -17.82
N ALA A 204 -10.98 -17.94 -17.12
CA ALA A 204 -11.70 -18.02 -15.85
C ALA A 204 -13.00 -18.82 -15.97
N ASN A 205 -13.80 -18.55 -17.01
CA ASN A 205 -15.04 -19.27 -17.28
C ASN A 205 -14.83 -20.75 -17.63
N GLN A 206 -13.75 -21.09 -18.30
CA GLN A 206 -13.36 -22.49 -18.56
C GLN A 206 -12.98 -23.22 -17.27
N LEU A 207 -12.15 -22.59 -16.43
CA LEU A 207 -11.73 -23.14 -15.14
C LEU A 207 -12.92 -23.36 -14.20
N LYS A 208 -13.86 -22.42 -14.18
CA LYS A 208 -15.13 -22.50 -13.43
C LYS A 208 -15.90 -23.81 -13.70
N GLN A 209 -15.87 -24.33 -14.93
CA GLN A 209 -16.61 -25.55 -15.30
C GLN A 209 -16.15 -26.80 -14.55
N LYS A 210 -14.94 -26.81 -13.97
CA LYS A 210 -14.48 -27.93 -13.13
C LYS A 210 -15.26 -28.07 -11.82
N TYR A 211 -15.99 -27.03 -11.42
CA TYR A 211 -16.64 -26.89 -10.11
C TYR A 211 -18.16 -26.77 -10.20
N LEU A 212 -18.75 -26.92 -11.39
CA LEU A 212 -20.18 -26.94 -11.66
C LEU A 212 -20.67 -28.39 -11.89
#